data_AF-A0AAV6HDZ9-F1
#
_entry.id   AF-A0AAV6HDZ9-F1
#
_cell.length_a   1.000
_cell.length_b   1.000
_cell.length_c   1.000
_cell.angle_alpha   90.00
_cell.angle_beta   90.00
_cell.angle_gamma   90.00
#
_symmetry.space_group_name_H-M   'P 1'
#
loop_
_entity.id
_entity.type
_entity.pdbx_description
1 polymer ?
#
loop_
_entity_poly.entity_id
_entity_poly.type
_entity_poly.pdbx_seq_one_letter_code
_entity_poly.pdbx_strand_id
1 'polypeptide(L)'
;MASFVRLSSVCHRGVKPLFARNTFLARELFACRTFREKDSMQVQVHASSHSAASSKAASLHWTGERLLSVLLLGMVPAAYMYPGPVVDYTVAAALTLHGHWGIGQILTDYVHGETKIKLANAGLYTLSMVTFAGLCYFNYKDVGICKAIAMLWRI
;
A
#
# COMPACT_ATOMS: atom_id res chain seq x y z
N MET A 1 3.95 24.46 -32.75
CA MET A 1 4.87 25.52 -33.22
C MET A 1 6.17 25.42 -32.47
N ALA A 2 7.28 25.77 -33.13
CA ALA A 2 8.68 25.82 -32.68
C ALA A 2 9.49 24.52 -32.80
N SER A 3 10.21 24.46 -33.92
CA SER A 3 11.21 23.48 -34.33
C SER A 3 12.61 23.99 -33.95
N PHE A 4 13.50 23.11 -33.50
CA PHE A 4 14.95 23.40 -33.54
C PHE A 4 15.67 22.31 -34.34
N VAL A 5 15.99 22.70 -35.57
CA VAL A 5 16.90 22.01 -36.47
C VAL A 5 18.33 22.31 -36.02
N ARG A 6 19.19 21.30 -35.93
CA ARG A 6 20.63 21.51 -36.02
C ARG A 6 21.27 20.40 -36.85
N LEU A 7 21.48 20.71 -38.12
CA LEU A 7 22.40 20.00 -39.00
C LEU A 7 23.83 20.20 -38.50
N SER A 8 24.65 19.15 -38.56
CA SER A 8 26.08 19.25 -38.89
C SER A 8 26.57 17.91 -39.43
N SER A 9 26.78 17.88 -40.73
CA SER A 9 27.42 16.83 -41.52
C SER A 9 28.93 17.02 -41.46
N VAL A 10 29.69 15.95 -41.20
CA VAL A 10 31.06 15.82 -41.71
C VAL A 10 31.28 14.36 -42.12
N CYS A 11 31.24 14.12 -43.42
CA CYS A 11 31.92 12.99 -44.03
C CYS A 11 33.43 13.21 -43.98
N HIS A 12 34.20 12.23 -43.52
CA HIS A 12 35.53 12.02 -44.08
C HIS A 12 35.80 10.55 -44.40
N ARG A 13 36.33 10.39 -45.59
CA ARG A 13 36.45 9.19 -46.40
C ARG A 13 37.88 8.65 -46.28
N GLY A 14 37.99 7.34 -46.06
CA GLY A 14 39.09 6.47 -46.54
C GLY A 14 40.44 6.55 -45.83
N VAL A 15 41.01 5.40 -45.46
CA VAL A 15 42.13 4.70 -46.12
C VAL A 15 42.43 3.43 -45.32
N LYS A 16 42.47 2.26 -45.97
CA LYS A 16 43.15 1.05 -45.47
C LYS A 16 44.47 0.90 -46.23
N PRO A 17 45.54 0.45 -45.57
CA PRO A 17 46.32 -0.61 -46.21
C PRO A 17 46.74 -1.71 -45.23
N LEU A 18 47.30 -2.74 -45.86
CA LEU A 18 47.46 -4.12 -45.45
C LEU A 18 48.76 -4.39 -44.66
N PHE A 19 48.71 -5.48 -43.88
CA PHE A 19 49.81 -6.40 -43.54
C PHE A 19 51.05 -5.88 -42.78
N ALA A 20 51.15 -6.28 -41.50
CA ALA A 20 52.42 -6.72 -40.91
C ALA A 20 52.15 -7.67 -39.73
N ARG A 21 52.77 -8.85 -39.82
CA ARG A 21 52.75 -9.96 -38.86
C ARG A 21 54.07 -9.93 -38.08
N ASN A 22 54.01 -9.92 -36.74
CA ASN A 22 54.98 -10.50 -35.78
C ASN A 22 54.55 -10.10 -34.36
N THR A 23 54.02 -11.03 -33.56
CA THR A 23 54.70 -11.90 -32.57
C THR A 23 55.26 -11.18 -31.33
N PHE A 24 54.82 -11.70 -30.18
CA PHE A 24 55.36 -11.59 -28.81
C PHE A 24 54.89 -10.44 -27.90
N LEU A 25 54.10 -10.87 -26.90
CA LEU A 25 54.04 -10.41 -25.51
C LEU A 25 53.71 -8.94 -25.24
N ALA A 26 52.41 -8.67 -25.08
CA ALA A 26 51.91 -7.76 -24.07
C ALA A 26 50.62 -8.40 -23.50
N ARG A 27 50.71 -9.01 -22.33
CA ARG A 27 50.40 -8.36 -21.05
C ARG A 27 48.90 -8.10 -20.94
N GLU A 28 48.22 -9.10 -20.37
CA GLU A 28 47.04 -9.02 -19.49
C GLU A 28 46.44 -7.61 -19.39
N LEU A 29 45.35 -7.34 -20.11
CA LEU A 29 44.37 -6.28 -19.79
C LEU A 29 43.20 -6.30 -20.80
N PHE A 30 42.52 -7.45 -20.99
CA PHE A 30 41.20 -7.47 -21.62
C PHE A 30 40.30 -8.59 -21.06
N ALA A 31 40.38 -8.82 -19.75
CA ALA A 31 39.31 -9.45 -18.98
C ALA A 31 38.28 -8.39 -18.53
N CYS A 32 37.75 -7.63 -19.49
CA CYS A 32 36.55 -6.80 -19.31
C CYS A 32 35.48 -7.32 -20.27
N ARG A 33 35.19 -8.62 -20.19
CA ARG A 33 34.16 -9.24 -21.02
C ARG A 33 33.55 -10.43 -20.31
N THR A 34 32.82 -10.14 -19.23
CA THR A 34 31.66 -10.91 -18.71
C THR A 34 31.17 -10.31 -17.38
N PHE A 35 30.97 -8.99 -17.29
CA PHE A 35 30.03 -8.48 -16.29
C PHE A 35 28.62 -8.58 -16.90
N ARG A 36 28.11 -9.81 -16.85
CA ARG A 36 26.74 -10.13 -16.47
C ARG A 36 25.76 -8.98 -16.65
N GLU A 37 25.17 -8.96 -17.84
CA GLU A 37 23.86 -8.40 -18.13
C GLU A 37 22.84 -8.98 -17.12
N LYS A 38 22.67 -8.32 -15.98
CA LYS A 38 21.53 -8.52 -15.09
C LYS A 38 21.03 -7.14 -14.66
N ASP A 39 19.76 -6.93 -14.99
CA ASP A 39 18.91 -5.80 -14.61
C ASP A 39 19.37 -4.42 -15.06
N SER A 40 19.42 -4.26 -16.39
CA SER A 40 19.02 -2.98 -16.97
C SER A 40 17.53 -2.82 -16.73
N MET A 41 17.15 -2.21 -15.61
CA MET A 41 15.79 -1.69 -15.45
C MET A 41 15.62 -0.58 -16.48
N GLN A 42 15.19 -0.96 -17.69
CA GLN A 42 14.74 -0.02 -18.69
C GLN A 42 13.56 0.73 -18.08
N VAL A 43 13.78 2.00 -17.80
CA VAL A 43 12.71 2.96 -17.49
C VAL A 43 11.89 3.10 -18.77
N GLN A 44 10.98 2.15 -19.00
CA GLN A 44 10.06 2.16 -20.12
C GLN A 44 8.95 3.18 -19.80
N VAL A 45 9.23 4.47 -20.04
CA VAL A 45 8.21 5.53 -20.09
C VAL A 45 7.42 5.39 -21.40
N HIS A 46 6.77 4.26 -21.59
CA HIS A 46 5.69 4.04 -22.55
C HIS A 46 4.85 2.92 -21.96
N ALA A 47 3.99 3.30 -21.00
CA ALA A 47 2.83 2.50 -20.66
C ALA A 47 1.94 2.55 -21.91
N SER A 48 2.06 1.55 -22.78
CA SER A 48 1.07 1.29 -23.81
C SER A 48 -0.25 1.13 -23.07
N SER A 49 -1.15 2.09 -23.30
CA SER A 49 -2.49 2.13 -22.76
C SER A 49 -3.32 1.01 -23.38
N HIS A 50 -2.98 -0.24 -23.10
CA HIS A 50 -3.95 -1.31 -23.11
C HIS A 50 -4.97 -0.93 -22.04
N SER A 51 -6.23 -0.81 -22.46
CA SER A 51 -7.39 -0.41 -21.67
C SER A 51 -7.64 -1.36 -20.50
N ALA A 52 -6.75 -1.36 -19.50
CA ALA A 52 -7.01 -1.88 -18.18
C ALA A 52 -7.90 -0.85 -17.50
N ALA A 53 -9.18 -1.20 -17.31
CA ALA A 53 -10.10 -0.36 -16.57
C ALA A 53 -9.50 -0.04 -15.19
N SER A 54 -9.16 1.22 -14.95
CA SER A 54 -8.58 1.65 -13.68
C SER A 54 -9.65 1.54 -12.59
N SER A 55 -9.49 0.56 -11.69
CA SER A 55 -10.40 0.37 -10.57
C SER A 55 -10.21 1.48 -9.53
N LYS A 56 -11.31 2.13 -9.13
CA LYS A 56 -11.30 3.15 -8.07
C LYS A 56 -11.33 2.57 -6.66
N ALA A 57 -11.25 1.24 -6.50
CA ALA A 57 -11.41 0.55 -5.22
C ALA A 57 -10.46 1.07 -4.12
N ALA A 58 -9.17 1.26 -4.42
CA ALA A 58 -8.21 1.78 -3.44
C ALA A 58 -8.53 3.22 -2.99
N SER A 59 -8.92 4.08 -3.93
CA SER A 59 -9.31 5.46 -3.61
C SER A 59 -10.62 5.55 -2.82
N LEU A 60 -11.58 4.65 -3.11
CA LEU A 60 -12.82 4.53 -2.35
C LEU A 60 -12.56 3.99 -0.94
N HIS A 61 -11.67 3.02 -0.79
CA HIS A 61 -11.25 2.50 0.50
C HIS A 61 -10.62 3.60 1.36
N TRP A 62 -9.67 4.36 0.80
CA TRP A 62 -9.05 5.49 1.48
C TRP A 62 -10.08 6.54 1.92
N THR A 63 -11.02 6.89 1.03
CA THR A 63 -12.08 7.86 1.33
C THR A 63 -13.02 7.33 2.43
N GLY A 64 -13.36 6.04 2.38
CA GLY A 64 -14.18 5.37 3.38
C GLY A 64 -13.53 5.38 4.77
N GLU A 65 -12.23 5.12 4.86
CA GLU A 65 -11.48 5.23 6.12
C GLU A 65 -11.57 6.64 6.73
N ARG A 66 -11.38 7.68 5.90
CA ARG A 66 -11.46 9.07 6.39
C ARG A 66 -12.87 9.42 6.85
N LEU A 67 -13.89 9.05 6.08
CA LEU A 67 -15.28 9.27 6.44
C LEU A 67 -15.63 8.57 7.76
N LEU A 68 -15.28 7.30 7.90
CA LEU A 68 -15.52 6.55 9.13
C LEU A 68 -14.78 7.15 10.33
N SER A 69 -13.58 7.69 10.12
CA SER A 69 -12.81 8.36 11.18
C SER A 69 -13.53 9.63 11.68
N VAL A 70 -14.08 10.44 10.77
CA VAL A 70 -14.87 11.63 11.12
C VAL A 70 -16.17 11.24 11.82
N LEU A 71 -16.84 10.18 11.34
CA LEU A 71 -18.04 9.65 12.00
C LEU A 71 -17.74 9.19 13.43
N LEU A 72 -16.67 8.41 13.62
CA LEU A 72 -16.26 7.93 14.94
C LEU A 72 -15.90 9.10 15.88
N LEU A 73 -15.24 10.15 15.36
CA LEU A 73 -14.97 11.37 16.12
C LEU A 73 -16.27 12.06 16.57
N GLY A 74 -17.28 12.14 15.69
CA GLY A 74 -18.60 12.70 16.03
C GLY A 74 -19.42 11.83 16.98
N MET A 75 -19.17 10.52 17.01
CA MET A 75 -19.85 9.60 17.92
C MET A 75 -19.44 9.78 19.39
N VAL A 76 -18.24 10.29 19.68
CA VAL A 76 -17.78 10.54 21.05
C VAL A 76 -18.70 11.52 21.80
N PRO A 77 -18.95 12.74 21.32
CA PRO A 77 -19.90 13.64 21.98
C PRO A 77 -21.34 13.12 21.89
N ALA A 78 -21.73 12.41 20.82
CA ALA A 78 -23.06 11.82 20.71
C ALA A 78 -23.33 10.75 21.79
N ALA A 79 -22.35 9.89 22.07
CA ALA A 79 -22.40 8.88 23.12
C ALA A 79 -22.49 9.48 24.53
N TYR A 80 -21.85 10.63 24.73
CA TYR A 80 -21.94 11.37 25.99
C TYR A 80 -23.32 12.01 26.18
N MET A 81 -23.86 12.67 25.15
CA MET A 81 -25.12 13.41 25.25
C MET A 81 -26.37 12.53 25.17
N TYR A 82 -26.33 11.46 24.36
CA TYR A 82 -27.49 10.62 24.06
C TYR A 82 -27.17 9.14 24.24
N PRO A 83 -26.81 8.68 25.46
CA PRO A 83 -26.50 7.28 25.70
C PRO A 83 -27.74 6.40 25.46
N GLY A 84 -27.56 5.30 24.75
CA GLY A 84 -28.61 4.32 24.52
C GLY A 84 -28.25 3.28 23.45
N PRO A 85 -29.12 2.27 23.22
CA PRO A 85 -28.78 1.10 22.41
C PRO A 85 -28.36 1.43 20.98
N VAL A 86 -29.02 2.40 20.33
CA VAL A 86 -28.65 2.82 18.97
C VAL A 86 -27.22 3.36 18.93
N VAL A 87 -26.84 4.20 19.90
CA VAL A 87 -25.48 4.74 19.97
C VAL A 87 -24.49 3.64 20.35
N ASP A 88 -24.85 2.73 21.26
CA ASP A 88 -24.00 1.60 21.64
C ASP A 88 -23.67 0.68 20.46
N TYR A 89 -24.65 0.29 19.64
CA TYR A 89 -24.42 -0.54 18.46
C TYR A 89 -23.65 0.19 17.36
N THR A 90 -23.95 1.47 17.14
CA THR A 90 -23.26 2.26 16.11
C THR A 90 -21.80 2.52 16.49
N VAL A 91 -21.52 2.81 17.77
CA VAL A 91 -20.15 2.90 18.31
C VAL A 91 -19.43 1.56 18.20
N ALA A 92 -20.07 0.45 18.56
CA ALA A 92 -19.48 -0.88 18.42
C ALA A 92 -19.07 -1.18 16.96
N ALA A 93 -19.96 -0.89 16.00
CA ALA A 93 -19.70 -1.09 14.58
C ALA A 93 -18.58 -0.18 14.07
N ALA A 94 -18.68 1.13 14.33
CA ALA A 94 -17.72 2.10 13.83
C ALA A 94 -16.33 1.89 14.43
N LEU A 95 -16.24 1.64 15.74
CA LEU A 95 -14.96 1.38 16.42
C LEU A 95 -14.30 0.11 15.87
N THR A 96 -15.05 -0.97 15.71
CA THR A 96 -14.50 -2.24 15.23
C THR A 96 -14.06 -2.15 13.77
N LEU A 97 -14.85 -1.51 12.91
CA LEU A 97 -14.51 -1.34 11.50
C LEU A 97 -13.32 -0.39 11.31
N HIS A 98 -13.27 0.71 12.06
CA HIS A 98 -12.14 1.64 12.03
C HIS A 98 -10.85 0.96 12.49
N GLY A 99 -10.92 0.19 13.58
CA GLY A 99 -9.80 -0.62 14.05
C GLY A 99 -9.36 -1.69 13.05
N HIS A 100 -10.30 -2.37 12.38
CA HIS A 100 -10.00 -3.37 11.36
C HIS A 100 -9.19 -2.78 10.20
N TRP A 101 -9.63 -1.65 9.62
CA TRP A 101 -8.88 -0.99 8.55
C TRP A 101 -7.55 -0.43 9.04
N GLY A 102 -7.50 0.19 10.22
CA GLY A 102 -6.26 0.73 10.80
C GLY A 102 -5.20 -0.34 11.03
N ILE A 103 -5.57 -1.48 11.61
CA ILE A 103 -4.64 -2.61 11.78
C ILE A 103 -4.27 -3.24 10.42
N GLY A 104 -5.20 -3.23 9.44
CA GLY A 104 -4.90 -3.64 8.07
C GLY A 104 -3.74 -2.87 7.43
N GLN A 105 -3.64 -1.56 7.70
CA GLN A 105 -2.51 -0.74 7.24
C GLN A 105 -1.21 -1.17 7.94
N ILE A 106 -1.23 -1.37 9.27
CA ILE A 106 -0.07 -1.86 10.03
C ILE A 106 0.41 -3.22 9.48
N LEU A 107 -0.51 -4.13 9.18
CA LEU A 107 -0.17 -5.43 8.59
C LEU A 107 0.48 -5.27 7.22
N THR A 108 -0.07 -4.39 6.38
CA THR A 108 0.46 -4.13 5.04
C THR A 108 1.87 -3.53 5.08
N ASP A 109 2.14 -2.66 6.05
CA ASP A 109 3.43 -1.97 6.18
C ASP A 109 4.54 -2.87 6.77
N TYR A 110 4.19 -3.78 7.67
CA TYR A 110 5.19 -4.50 8.47
C TYR A 110 5.23 -6.02 8.25
N VAL A 111 4.14 -6.65 7.80
CA VAL A 111 4.10 -8.10 7.59
C VAL A 111 4.47 -8.44 6.15
N HIS A 112 5.65 -9.03 5.99
CA HIS A 112 6.19 -9.37 4.68
C HIS A 112 6.19 -10.88 4.46
N GLY A 113 5.82 -11.35 3.27
CA GLY A 113 5.83 -12.75 2.86
C GLY A 113 4.42 -13.35 2.79
N GLU A 114 4.11 -14.02 1.68
CA GLU A 114 2.75 -14.38 1.30
C GLU A 114 2.01 -15.22 2.35
N THR A 115 2.69 -16.18 2.96
CA THR A 115 2.10 -17.04 4.00
C THR A 115 1.77 -16.27 5.27
N LYS A 116 2.69 -15.41 5.71
CA LYS A 116 2.51 -14.55 6.89
C LYS A 116 1.41 -13.51 6.67
N ILE A 117 1.34 -12.91 5.48
CA ILE A 117 0.29 -11.95 5.10
C ILE A 117 -1.09 -12.63 5.16
N LYS A 118 -1.23 -13.82 4.55
CA LYS A 118 -2.51 -14.57 4.58
C LYS A 118 -2.93 -14.91 6.01
N LEU A 119 -1.99 -15.41 6.81
CA LEU A 119 -2.25 -15.76 8.21
C LEU A 119 -2.62 -14.54 9.06
N ALA A 120 -1.87 -13.44 8.92
CA ALA A 120 -2.13 -12.20 9.64
C ALA A 120 -3.50 -11.60 9.27
N ASN A 121 -3.86 -11.60 7.97
CA ASN A 121 -5.18 -11.15 7.53
C ASN A 121 -6.30 -12.05 8.07
N ALA A 122 -6.14 -13.38 8.05
CA ALA A 122 -7.12 -14.29 8.64
C ALA A 122 -7.30 -14.04 10.16
N GLY A 123 -6.19 -13.79 10.86
CA GLY A 123 -6.20 -13.39 12.27
C GLY A 123 -6.93 -12.07 12.49
N LEU A 124 -6.68 -11.07 11.65
CA LEU A 124 -7.35 -9.76 11.71
C LEU A 124 -8.85 -9.88 11.49
N TYR A 125 -9.30 -10.63 10.47
CA TYR A 125 -10.73 -10.89 10.27
C TYR A 125 -11.36 -11.60 11.47
N THR A 126 -10.71 -12.63 11.99
CA THR A 126 -11.20 -13.38 13.15
C THR A 126 -11.32 -12.47 14.38
N LEU A 127 -10.27 -11.68 14.66
CA LEU A 127 -10.25 -10.73 15.76
C LEU A 127 -11.40 -9.72 15.62
N SER A 128 -11.55 -9.09 14.46
CA SER A 128 -12.61 -8.11 14.24
C SER A 128 -14.02 -8.71 14.35
N MET A 129 -14.24 -9.92 13.86
CA MET A 129 -15.53 -10.61 14.00
C MET A 129 -15.84 -10.94 15.46
N VAL A 130 -14.88 -11.48 16.21
CA VAL A 130 -15.05 -11.79 17.63
C VAL A 130 -15.26 -10.51 18.44
N THR A 131 -14.50 -9.44 18.17
CA THR A 131 -14.68 -8.15 18.82
C THR A 131 -16.05 -7.56 18.55
N PHE A 132 -16.49 -7.50 17.28
CA PHE A 132 -17.81 -6.96 16.95
C PHE A 132 -18.94 -7.78 17.57
N ALA A 133 -18.87 -9.11 17.46
CA ALA A 133 -19.85 -10.01 18.07
C ALA A 133 -19.88 -9.87 19.59
N GLY A 134 -18.71 -9.77 20.24
CA GLY A 134 -18.58 -9.57 21.68
C GLY A 134 -19.18 -8.25 22.14
N LEU A 135 -18.92 -7.15 21.42
CA LEU A 135 -19.53 -5.84 21.71
C LEU A 135 -21.05 -5.86 21.48
N CYS A 136 -21.52 -6.49 20.40
CA CYS A 136 -22.96 -6.65 20.14
C CYS A 136 -23.64 -7.50 21.22
N TYR A 137 -22.98 -8.56 21.68
CA TYR A 137 -23.45 -9.40 22.77
C TYR A 137 -23.51 -8.61 24.08
N PHE A 138 -22.46 -7.86 24.40
CA PHE A 138 -22.42 -6.98 25.58
C PHE A 138 -23.53 -5.92 25.55
N ASN A 139 -23.77 -5.31 24.38
CA ASN A 139 -24.88 -4.37 24.20
C ASN A 139 -26.27 -5.03 24.32
N TYR A 140 -26.38 -6.32 23.99
CA TYR A 140 -27.67 -7.03 24.02
C TYR A 140 -27.99 -7.68 25.37
N LYS A 141 -26.98 -8.24 26.03
CA LYS A 141 -27.13 -9.07 27.24
C LYS A 141 -26.62 -8.41 28.51
N ASP A 142 -25.93 -7.29 28.40
CA ASP A 142 -25.38 -6.54 29.51
C ASP A 142 -25.82 -5.07 29.44
N VAL A 143 -25.19 -4.20 30.23
CA VAL A 143 -25.55 -2.79 30.40
C VAL A 143 -25.34 -1.92 29.15
N GLY A 144 -24.52 -2.36 28.18
CA GLY A 144 -24.14 -1.58 27.00
C GLY A 144 -22.94 -0.66 27.20
N ILE A 145 -22.23 -0.33 26.11
CA ILE A 145 -20.93 0.36 26.13
C ILE A 145 -20.99 1.71 26.86
N CYS A 146 -21.92 2.60 26.49
CA CYS A 146 -22.03 3.94 27.05
C CYS A 146 -22.30 3.87 28.56
N LYS A 147 -23.21 2.98 28.98
CA LYS A 147 -23.54 2.81 30.40
C LYS A 147 -22.39 2.17 31.17
N ALA A 148 -21.71 1.19 30.59
CA ALA A 148 -20.53 0.56 31.18
C ALA A 148 -19.43 1.58 31.47
N ILE A 149 -19.11 2.45 30.50
CA ILE A 149 -18.14 3.54 30.69
C ILE A 149 -18.61 4.50 31.79
N ALA A 150 -19.89 4.87 31.81
CA ALA A 150 -20.44 5.74 32.84
C ALA A 150 -20.42 5.11 34.25
N MET A 151 -20.55 3.78 34.35
CA MET A 151 -20.41 3.05 35.61
C MET A 151 -18.95 2.95 36.04
N LEU A 152 -18.04 2.67 35.09
CA LEU A 152 -16.60 2.62 35.33
C LEU A 152 -16.06 3.96 35.85
N TRP A 153 -16.55 5.09 35.31
CA TRP A 153 -16.14 6.42 35.74
C TRP A 153 -16.62 6.82 37.15
N ARG A 154 -17.55 6.05 37.73
CA ARG A 154 -18.06 6.29 39.09
C ARG A 154 -17.30 5.50 40.17
N ILE A 155 -16.36 4.65 39.77
CA ILE A 155 -15.44 3.95 40.67
C ILE A 155 -14.40 4.96 41.17
#